data_AF-A0A534SPT6-F1
#
_entry.id   AF-A0A534SPT6-F1
#
_cell.length_a   1.000
_cell.length_b   1.000
_cell.length_c   1.000
_cell.angle_alpha   90.00
_cell.angle_beta   90.00
_cell.angle_gamma   90.00
#
_symmetry.space_group_name_H-M   'P 1'
#
loop_
_entity.id
_entity.type
_entity.pdbx_description
1 polymer ?
#
loop_
_entity_poly.entity_id
_entity_poly.type
_entity_poly.pdbx_seq_one_letter_code
_entity_poly.pdbx_strand_id
1 'polypeptide(L)'
;MKPLSLAGAFLFIAACATLESQSEFLTGRRALLRGEPDNALSAFDRVARSNVGFITDSVSPRRSAFEKALSQLSDDHIARLYLGLTILHPSAPSAPSKAFSLQEVTYALREGVEPKRVATLARERGVAFDLTKETESQLQTVGADQLLLSEIRNIRAQSAKKNQTGETQRAQAGKELTAALTGLRDWLDYTVAYTPQGKFWDPSEQIRKQIAFSLKLVAARPTDWETLISNAESVGSMLEEENDRARRDESAERERQLRR
;
A
#
# COMPACT_ATOMS: atom_id res chain seq x y z
N MET A 1 13.32 21.37 -32.04
CA MET A 1 14.14 21.00 -30.87
C MET A 1 13.70 21.89 -29.72
N LYS A 2 13.00 21.33 -28.73
CA LYS A 2 12.56 22.08 -27.53
C LYS A 2 13.64 21.93 -26.46
N PRO A 3 13.97 22.98 -25.69
CA PRO A 3 15.03 22.91 -24.70
C PRO A 3 14.63 21.99 -23.55
N LEU A 4 15.49 21.01 -23.26
CA LEU A 4 15.46 20.22 -22.02
C LEU A 4 15.58 21.22 -20.86
N SER A 5 14.54 21.28 -20.02
CA SER A 5 14.55 22.09 -18.81
C SER A 5 15.53 21.46 -17.81
N LEU A 6 16.77 21.95 -17.86
CA LEU A 6 17.90 21.55 -17.03
C LEU A 6 17.87 22.40 -15.75
N ALA A 7 16.89 22.14 -14.88
CA ALA A 7 16.79 22.80 -13.58
C ALA A 7 15.94 21.93 -12.63
N GLY A 8 16.57 20.95 -11.99
CA GLY A 8 15.90 20.10 -11.00
C GLY A 8 16.75 18.99 -10.37
N ALA A 9 18.08 19.00 -10.54
CA ALA A 9 18.97 17.97 -10.02
C ALA A 9 19.61 18.31 -8.65
N PHE A 10 19.09 19.33 -7.96
CA PHE A 10 19.53 19.67 -6.60
C PHE A 10 18.35 19.57 -5.65
N LEU A 11 18.60 18.86 -4.54
CA LEU A 11 17.84 18.83 -3.29
C LEU A 11 16.82 17.67 -3.12
N PHE A 12 17.30 16.54 -2.60
CA PHE A 12 16.62 15.86 -1.48
C PHE A 12 16.77 16.66 -0.18
N ILE A 13 16.57 17.98 -0.25
CA ILE A 13 16.31 18.82 0.91
C ILE A 13 15.07 19.60 0.52
N ALA A 14 13.94 19.24 1.08
CA ALA A 14 12.79 20.14 1.08
C ALA A 14 13.18 21.37 1.90
N ALA A 15 13.90 22.32 1.33
CA ALA A 15 14.11 23.63 1.92
C ALA A 15 12.83 24.46 1.73
N CYS A 16 11.72 24.03 2.37
CA CYS A 16 10.54 24.85 2.70
C CYS A 16 9.48 24.02 3.47
N ALA A 17 9.91 23.33 4.53
CA ALA A 17 9.09 23.03 5.69
C ALA A 17 10.04 23.03 6.89
N THR A 18 9.64 23.60 8.03
CA THR A 18 10.50 23.74 9.22
C THR A 18 11.26 22.43 9.48
N LEU A 19 12.55 22.49 9.83
CA LEU A 19 13.43 21.32 10.02
C LEU A 19 12.79 20.19 10.84
N GLU A 20 11.92 20.58 11.78
CA GLU A 20 11.15 19.72 12.69
C GLU A 20 10.03 18.93 11.99
N SER A 21 9.38 19.50 10.98
CA SER A 21 8.36 18.78 10.18
C SER A 21 8.97 17.71 9.27
N GLN A 22 10.19 17.94 8.76
CA GLN A 22 10.93 16.94 8.00
C GLN A 22 11.43 15.79 8.87
N SER A 23 11.91 16.07 10.09
CA SER A 23 12.30 15.01 11.02
C SER A 23 11.11 14.18 11.48
N GLU A 24 9.96 14.80 11.76
CA GLU A 24 8.72 14.10 12.10
C GLU A 24 8.16 13.29 10.93
N PHE A 25 8.22 13.80 9.69
CA PHE A 25 7.80 13.04 8.51
C PHE A 25 8.69 11.81 8.27
N LEU A 26 10.01 11.95 8.38
CA LEU A 26 10.94 10.81 8.34
C LEU A 26 10.71 9.83 9.49
N THR A 27 10.36 10.33 10.68
CA THR A 27 9.98 9.50 11.82
C THR A 27 8.73 8.68 11.52
N GLY A 28 7.71 9.30 10.92
CA GLY A 28 6.49 8.61 10.47
C GLY A 28 6.78 7.54 9.41
N ARG A 29 7.66 7.84 8.45
CA ARG A 29 8.11 6.89 7.44
C ARG A 29 8.86 5.69 8.03
N ARG A 30 9.75 5.91 9.01
CA ARG A 30 10.46 4.83 9.72
C ARG A 30 9.54 4.00 10.62
N ALA A 31 8.52 4.59 11.22
CA ALA A 31 7.52 3.86 12.00
C ALA A 31 6.65 2.96 11.12
N LEU A 32 6.31 3.40 9.90
CA LEU A 32 5.62 2.55 8.92
C LEU A 32 6.43 1.30 8.58
N LEU A 33 7.72 1.47 8.31
CA LEU A 33 8.64 0.38 7.97
C LEU A 33 8.81 -0.65 9.10
N ARG A 34 8.67 -0.22 10.36
CA ARG A 34 8.76 -1.11 11.52
C ARG A 34 7.44 -1.81 11.84
N GLY A 35 6.39 -1.60 11.05
CA GLY A 35 5.06 -2.13 11.35
C GLY A 35 4.46 -1.51 12.61
N GLU A 36 4.83 -0.26 12.93
CA GLU A 36 4.35 0.51 14.09
C GLU A 36 3.30 1.55 13.62
N PRO A 37 2.07 1.13 13.26
CA PRO A 37 1.10 2.00 12.61
C PRO A 37 0.67 3.19 13.48
N ASP A 38 0.61 3.01 14.80
CA ASP A 38 0.22 4.07 15.74
C ASP A 38 1.32 5.15 15.87
N ASN A 39 2.59 4.73 15.88
CA ASN A 39 3.72 5.65 15.89
C ASN A 39 3.83 6.42 14.57
N ALA A 40 3.57 5.75 13.45
CA ALA A 40 3.52 6.38 12.14
C ALA A 40 2.41 7.43 12.06
N LEU A 41 1.18 7.07 12.47
CA LEU A 41 0.04 7.98 12.51
C LEU A 41 0.32 9.17 13.42
N SER A 42 0.88 8.94 14.62
CA SER A 42 1.22 10.01 15.55
C SER A 42 2.20 11.02 14.96
N ALA A 43 3.23 10.54 14.25
CA ALA A 43 4.22 11.40 13.59
C ALA A 43 3.61 12.15 12.39
N PHE A 44 2.81 11.49 11.55
CA PHE A 44 2.11 12.16 10.45
C PHE A 44 1.05 13.17 10.94
N ASP A 45 0.36 12.89 12.05
CA ASP A 45 -0.58 13.81 12.68
C ASP A 45 0.14 15.07 13.20
N ARG A 46 1.37 14.95 13.70
CA ARG A 46 2.19 16.11 14.09
C ARG A 46 2.59 16.96 12.87
N VAL A 47 2.91 16.33 11.75
CA VAL A 47 3.19 17.02 10.46
C VAL A 47 1.92 17.68 9.90
N ALA A 48 0.77 17.04 10.04
CA ALA A 48 -0.53 17.54 9.62
C ALA A 48 -0.98 18.76 10.44
N ARG A 49 -0.85 18.69 11.77
CA ARG A 49 -1.26 19.77 12.69
C ARG A 49 -0.36 21.00 12.60
N SER A 50 0.91 20.83 12.22
CA SER A 50 1.85 21.94 12.03
C SER A 50 1.68 22.67 10.68
N ASN A 51 0.87 22.14 9.75
CA ASN A 51 0.62 22.74 8.44
C ASN A 51 -0.87 23.04 8.22
N VAL A 52 -1.23 24.32 8.25
CA VAL A 52 -2.62 24.85 8.21
C VAL A 52 -3.47 24.36 7.02
N GLY A 53 -2.86 23.83 5.95
CA GLY A 53 -3.57 23.25 4.80
C GLY A 53 -3.86 21.74 4.87
N PHE A 54 -4.07 21.15 6.05
CA PHE A 54 -4.36 19.70 6.22
C PHE A 54 -5.85 19.38 6.48
N ILE A 55 -6.76 20.34 6.32
CA ILE A 55 -8.18 20.05 6.52
C ILE A 55 -8.79 19.52 5.21
N THR A 56 -9.15 18.22 5.17
CA THR A 56 -10.53 17.68 5.13
C THR A 56 -10.55 16.21 4.68
N ASP A 57 -11.52 15.49 5.26
CA ASP A 57 -12.18 14.25 4.83
C ASP A 57 -11.43 12.90 4.83
N SER A 58 -11.78 12.10 5.85
CA SER A 58 -12.02 10.63 5.92
C SER A 58 -11.07 9.63 5.24
N VAL A 59 -10.01 10.08 4.59
CA VAL A 59 -8.91 9.27 4.08
C VAL A 59 -7.92 9.07 5.22
N SER A 60 -7.49 7.83 5.47
CA SER A 60 -6.49 7.52 6.50
C SER A 60 -5.33 8.53 6.43
N PRO A 61 -4.92 9.19 7.56
CA PRO A 61 -3.95 10.29 7.56
C PRO A 61 -2.64 9.99 6.80
N ARG A 62 -2.28 8.71 6.70
CA ARG A 62 -1.13 8.21 5.93
C ARG A 62 -1.27 8.46 4.43
N ARG A 63 -2.42 8.13 3.84
CA ARG A 63 -2.64 8.23 2.39
C ARG A 63 -2.69 9.69 1.95
N SER A 64 -3.41 10.54 2.69
CA SER A 64 -3.48 11.98 2.39
C SER A 64 -2.13 12.67 2.53
N ALA A 65 -1.27 12.25 3.47
CA ALA A 65 0.09 12.76 3.60
C ALA A 65 0.95 12.47 2.36
N PHE A 66 0.91 11.24 1.82
CA PHE A 66 1.68 10.89 0.61
C PHE A 66 1.11 11.55 -0.66
N GLU A 67 -0.21 11.63 -0.80
CA GLU A 67 -0.84 12.34 -1.92
C GLU A 67 -0.45 13.82 -1.93
N LYS A 68 -0.36 14.45 -0.75
CA LYS A 68 0.13 15.84 -0.61
C LYS A 68 1.61 15.98 -0.91
N ALA A 69 2.45 15.04 -0.49
CA ALA A 69 3.87 15.05 -0.87
C ALA A 69 4.02 15.00 -2.40
N LEU A 70 3.24 14.16 -3.07
CA LEU A 70 3.24 14.05 -4.53
C LEU A 70 2.64 15.26 -5.25
N SER A 71 1.75 16.03 -4.61
CA SER A 71 1.24 17.28 -5.19
C SER A 71 2.26 18.42 -5.13
N GLN A 72 3.19 18.36 -4.17
CA GLN A 72 4.30 19.32 -4.06
C GLN A 72 5.51 18.90 -4.88
N LEU A 73 5.81 17.61 -4.91
CA LEU A 73 6.92 17.03 -5.67
C LEU A 73 6.45 15.77 -6.38
N SER A 74 6.08 15.90 -7.65
CA SER A 74 5.59 14.79 -8.46
C SER A 74 6.60 13.66 -8.65
N ASP A 75 7.89 13.96 -8.48
CA ASP A 75 9.01 13.05 -8.66
C ASP A 75 9.51 12.46 -7.33
N ASP A 76 8.74 12.58 -6.25
CA ASP A 76 9.01 11.86 -5.00
C ASP A 76 8.62 10.38 -5.15
N HIS A 77 9.51 9.62 -5.79
CA HIS A 77 9.29 8.20 -6.07
C HIS A 77 9.21 7.36 -4.79
N ILE A 78 9.79 7.83 -3.68
CA ILE A 78 9.68 7.17 -2.39
C ILE A 78 8.29 7.40 -1.79
N ALA A 79 7.76 8.63 -1.82
CA ALA A 79 6.39 8.90 -1.39
C ALA A 79 5.39 8.12 -2.26
N ARG A 80 5.63 8.01 -3.57
CA ARG A 80 4.81 7.18 -4.47
C ARG A 80 4.87 5.69 -4.10
N LEU A 81 6.04 5.17 -3.72
CA LEU A 81 6.20 3.79 -3.25
C LEU A 81 5.32 3.53 -2.01
N TYR A 82 5.42 4.41 -1.00
CA TYR A 82 4.63 4.27 0.23
C TYR A 82 3.13 4.49 0.02
N LEU A 83 2.74 5.35 -0.93
CA LEU A 83 1.34 5.46 -1.35
C LEU A 83 0.84 4.10 -1.86
N GLY A 84 1.55 3.48 -2.81
CA GLY A 84 1.20 2.16 -3.33
C GLY A 84 1.06 1.08 -2.24
N LEU A 85 2.00 1.04 -1.29
CA LEU A 85 1.95 0.13 -0.14
C LEU A 85 0.75 0.40 0.78
N THR A 86 0.42 1.67 1.02
CA THR A 86 -0.74 2.05 1.84
C THR A 86 -2.05 1.62 1.20
N ILE A 87 -2.13 1.61 -0.14
CA ILE A 87 -3.30 1.11 -0.89
C ILE A 87 -3.44 -0.42 -0.77
N LEU A 88 -2.34 -1.15 -0.57
CA LEU A 88 -2.33 -2.61 -0.40
C LEU A 88 -2.51 -3.08 1.05
N HIS A 89 -2.39 -2.19 2.02
CA HIS A 89 -2.64 -2.45 3.44
C HIS A 89 -4.07 -2.11 3.97
N PRO A 90 -5.20 -2.31 3.24
CA PRO A 90 -6.50 -2.43 3.87
C PRO A 90 -6.73 -3.90 4.22
N SER A 91 -6.36 -4.26 5.45
CA SER A 91 -6.81 -5.46 6.17
C SER A 91 -6.74 -6.82 5.43
N ALA A 92 -5.62 -7.50 5.66
CA ALA A 92 -5.36 -8.95 5.69
C ALA A 92 -5.79 -9.86 4.49
N PRO A 93 -4.97 -10.89 4.18
CA PRO A 93 -5.32 -11.91 3.20
C PRO A 93 -6.62 -12.63 3.58
N SER A 94 -7.49 -12.83 2.59
CA SER A 94 -8.71 -13.64 2.73
C SER A 94 -8.31 -15.08 3.04
N ALA A 95 -8.39 -15.46 4.32
CA ALA A 95 -8.35 -16.85 4.75
C ALA A 95 -9.38 -17.69 3.97
N PRO A 96 -9.17 -19.01 3.80
CA PRO A 96 -10.18 -19.90 3.23
C PRO A 96 -11.51 -19.70 3.98
N SER A 97 -12.55 -19.35 3.24
CA SER A 97 -13.74 -18.74 3.83
C SER A 97 -14.40 -19.69 4.81
N LYS A 98 -14.60 -19.26 6.06
CA LYS A 98 -15.58 -19.84 7.00
C LYS A 98 -17.04 -19.63 6.54
N ALA A 99 -17.24 -19.19 5.31
CA ALA A 99 -18.53 -18.82 4.75
C ALA A 99 -19.39 -20.06 4.49
N PHE A 100 -20.68 -19.93 4.70
CA PHE A 100 -21.61 -21.04 4.52
C PHE A 100 -21.76 -21.40 3.04
N SER A 101 -21.65 -22.69 2.75
CA SER A 101 -22.04 -23.31 1.49
C SER A 101 -23.56 -23.51 1.43
N LEU A 102 -24.08 -23.75 0.22
CA LEU A 102 -25.50 -24.06 0.02
C LEU A 102 -25.92 -25.31 0.80
N GLN A 103 -25.04 -26.31 0.89
CA GLN A 103 -25.29 -27.56 1.60
C GLN A 103 -25.44 -27.33 3.11
N GLU A 104 -24.57 -26.52 3.71
CA GLU A 104 -24.63 -26.23 5.16
C GLU A 104 -25.87 -25.42 5.53
N VAL A 105 -26.26 -24.45 4.69
CA VAL A 105 -27.52 -23.69 4.88
C VAL A 105 -28.72 -24.63 4.74
N THR A 106 -28.74 -25.48 3.72
CA THR A 106 -29.83 -26.44 3.47
C THR A 106 -29.95 -27.44 4.62
N TYR A 107 -28.81 -27.95 5.11
CA TYR A 107 -28.75 -28.86 6.24
C TYR A 107 -29.29 -28.21 7.52
N ALA A 108 -28.83 -26.99 7.85
CA ALA A 108 -29.30 -26.27 9.04
C ALA A 108 -30.83 -26.08 9.04
N LEU A 109 -31.40 -25.71 7.90
CA LEU A 109 -32.86 -25.53 7.78
C LEU A 109 -33.62 -26.86 7.93
N ARG A 110 -33.10 -27.96 7.35
CA ARG A 110 -33.70 -29.30 7.49
C ARG A 110 -33.66 -29.82 8.92
N GLU A 111 -32.59 -29.53 9.65
CA GLU A 111 -32.46 -29.87 11.08
C GLU A 111 -33.30 -28.96 12.00
N GLY A 112 -34.10 -28.04 11.44
CA GLY A 112 -35.03 -27.19 12.18
C GLY A 112 -34.40 -25.93 12.78
N VAL A 113 -33.22 -25.52 12.34
CA VAL A 113 -32.64 -24.23 12.75
C VAL A 113 -33.47 -23.09 12.16
N GLU A 114 -33.91 -22.16 13.00
CA GLU A 114 -34.72 -21.02 12.56
C GLU A 114 -34.03 -20.20 11.46
N PRO A 115 -34.73 -19.80 10.37
CA PRO A 115 -34.15 -19.00 9.28
C PRO A 115 -33.47 -17.72 9.75
N LYS A 116 -34.02 -17.08 10.80
CA LYS A 116 -33.43 -15.89 11.42
C LYS A 116 -32.05 -16.17 12.03
N ARG A 117 -31.86 -17.33 12.69
CA ARG A 117 -30.58 -17.72 13.26
C ARG A 117 -29.56 -18.02 12.16
N VAL A 118 -29.99 -18.69 11.09
CA VAL A 118 -29.16 -18.93 9.90
C VAL A 118 -28.74 -17.62 9.26
N ALA A 119 -29.64 -16.63 9.17
CA ALA A 119 -29.34 -15.30 8.64
C ALA A 119 -28.30 -14.55 9.48
N THR A 120 -28.40 -14.59 10.81
CA THR A 120 -27.38 -14.01 11.71
C THR A 120 -26.01 -14.66 11.49
N LEU A 121 -25.96 -15.98 11.45
CA LEU A 121 -24.70 -16.71 11.25
C LEU A 121 -24.10 -16.45 9.86
N ALA A 122 -24.95 -16.39 8.82
CA ALA A 122 -24.54 -16.05 7.47
C ALA A 122 -23.96 -14.63 7.39
N ARG A 123 -24.51 -13.67 8.14
CA ARG A 123 -23.97 -12.31 8.24
C ARG A 123 -22.59 -12.27 8.91
N GLU A 124 -22.39 -13.06 9.96
CA GLU A 124 -21.11 -13.14 10.68
C GLU A 124 -20.01 -13.83 9.87
N ARG A 125 -20.36 -14.85 9.09
CA ARG A 125 -19.39 -15.73 8.41
C ARG A 125 -19.27 -15.53 6.91
N GLY A 126 -20.27 -14.91 6.28
CA GLY A 126 -20.41 -14.80 4.83
C GLY A 126 -21.07 -16.02 4.18
N VAL A 127 -21.29 -15.92 2.87
CA VAL A 127 -21.93 -16.96 2.05
C VAL A 127 -21.12 -17.24 0.77
N ALA A 128 -20.91 -18.52 0.48
CA ALA A 128 -20.05 -19.00 -0.61
C ALA A 128 -20.81 -19.36 -1.91
N PHE A 129 -22.10 -19.07 -2.01
CA PHE A 129 -22.93 -19.37 -3.19
C PHE A 129 -23.77 -18.16 -3.60
N ASP A 130 -24.21 -18.15 -4.86
CA ASP A 130 -25.08 -17.12 -5.41
C ASP A 130 -26.55 -17.54 -5.41
N LEU A 131 -27.43 -16.56 -5.20
CA LEU A 131 -28.87 -16.75 -5.12
C LEU A 131 -29.49 -16.72 -6.53
N THR A 132 -29.43 -17.85 -7.23
CA THR A 132 -30.11 -18.11 -8.50
C THR A 132 -31.55 -18.56 -8.28
N LYS A 133 -32.39 -18.54 -9.33
CA LYS A 133 -33.79 -19.04 -9.26
C LYS A 133 -33.86 -20.48 -8.74
N GLU A 134 -32.89 -21.32 -9.10
CA GLU A 134 -32.83 -22.71 -8.68
C GLU A 134 -32.48 -22.83 -7.19
N THR A 135 -31.43 -22.15 -6.74
CA THR A 135 -31.03 -22.16 -5.32
C THR A 135 -32.06 -21.52 -4.41
N GLU A 136 -32.79 -20.50 -4.90
CA GLU A 136 -33.88 -19.87 -4.16
C GLU A 136 -35.02 -20.86 -3.92
N SER A 137 -35.42 -21.59 -4.98
CA SER A 137 -36.44 -22.63 -4.89
C SER A 137 -36.02 -23.78 -3.96
N GLN A 138 -34.75 -24.21 -4.02
CA GLN A 138 -34.22 -25.24 -3.14
C GLN A 138 -34.26 -24.82 -1.67
N LEU A 139 -33.85 -23.59 -1.35
CA LEU A 139 -33.88 -23.06 0.01
C LEU A 139 -35.31 -22.86 0.53
N GLN A 140 -36.22 -22.37 -0.31
CA GLN A 140 -37.65 -22.24 0.06
C GLN A 140 -38.29 -23.59 0.37
N THR A 141 -37.95 -24.63 -0.40
CA THR A 141 -38.47 -25.99 -0.18
C THR A 141 -38.08 -26.57 1.18
N VAL A 142 -36.95 -26.13 1.75
CA VAL A 142 -36.48 -26.57 3.08
C VAL A 142 -36.82 -25.58 4.19
N GLY A 143 -37.66 -24.58 3.93
CA GLY A 143 -38.17 -23.67 4.96
C GLY A 143 -37.44 -22.33 5.08
N ALA A 144 -36.64 -21.92 4.09
CA ALA A 144 -36.10 -20.57 4.06
C ALA A 144 -37.22 -19.54 3.85
N ASP A 145 -37.22 -18.49 4.68
CA ASP A 145 -38.15 -17.38 4.57
C ASP A 145 -37.59 -16.24 3.70
N GLN A 146 -38.45 -15.27 3.36
CA GLN A 146 -38.05 -14.11 2.55
C GLN A 146 -36.94 -13.28 3.22
N LEU A 147 -36.88 -13.27 4.55
CA LEU A 147 -35.85 -12.57 5.31
C LEU A 147 -34.47 -13.19 5.06
N LEU A 148 -34.32 -14.50 5.23
CA LEU A 148 -33.07 -15.21 4.98
C LEU A 148 -32.59 -15.04 3.53
N LEU A 149 -33.50 -15.15 2.55
CA LEU A 149 -33.15 -14.98 1.14
C LEU A 149 -32.68 -13.56 0.83
N SER A 150 -33.36 -12.55 1.38
CA SER A 150 -32.95 -11.15 1.21
C SER A 150 -31.59 -10.86 1.86
N GLU A 151 -31.31 -11.47 3.02
CA GLU A 151 -30.05 -11.33 3.74
C GLU A 151 -28.90 -11.96 2.95
N ILE A 152 -29.05 -13.18 2.45
CA ILE A 152 -28.02 -13.85 1.64
C ILE A 152 -27.71 -13.02 0.38
N ARG A 153 -28.74 -12.49 -0.29
CA ARG A 153 -28.58 -11.62 -1.47
C ARG A 153 -27.81 -10.34 -1.12
N ASN A 154 -28.12 -9.72 0.03
CA ASN A 154 -27.41 -8.54 0.51
C ASN A 154 -25.95 -8.85 0.85
N ILE A 155 -25.68 -9.95 1.56
CA ILE A 155 -24.31 -10.41 1.88
C ILE A 155 -23.50 -10.58 0.59
N ARG A 156 -24.05 -11.28 -0.42
CA ARG A 156 -23.38 -11.48 -1.72
C ARG A 156 -23.16 -10.17 -2.47
N ALA A 157 -24.14 -9.27 -2.49
CA ALA A 157 -23.99 -7.96 -3.10
C ALA A 157 -22.90 -7.10 -2.41
N GLN A 158 -22.80 -7.17 -1.08
CA GLN A 158 -21.76 -6.50 -0.30
C GLN A 158 -20.38 -7.12 -0.52
N SER A 159 -20.28 -8.46 -0.54
CA SER A 159 -19.03 -9.17 -0.85
C SER A 159 -18.56 -8.87 -2.27
N ALA A 160 -19.47 -8.81 -3.26
CA ALA A 160 -19.14 -8.44 -4.63
C ALA A 160 -18.62 -7.00 -4.72
N LYS A 161 -19.28 -6.04 -4.06
CA LYS A 161 -18.80 -4.64 -3.98
C LYS A 161 -17.45 -4.53 -3.27
N LYS A 162 -17.23 -5.29 -2.19
CA LYS A 162 -15.96 -5.34 -1.47
C LYS A 162 -14.83 -5.91 -2.34
N ASN A 163 -15.11 -7.00 -3.06
CA ASN A 163 -14.16 -7.64 -3.96
C ASN A 163 -13.81 -6.73 -5.15
N GLN A 164 -14.80 -6.09 -5.77
CA GLN A 164 -14.59 -5.14 -6.86
C GLN A 164 -13.79 -3.91 -6.42
N THR A 165 -14.08 -3.38 -5.22
CA THR A 165 -13.30 -2.30 -4.62
C THR A 165 -11.86 -2.75 -4.35
N GLY A 166 -11.67 -3.95 -3.80
CA GLY A 166 -10.35 -4.51 -3.51
C GLY A 166 -9.54 -4.80 -4.77
N GLU A 167 -10.16 -5.25 -5.86
CA GLU A 167 -9.51 -5.46 -7.15
C GLU A 167 -9.11 -4.13 -7.80
N THR A 168 -9.99 -3.13 -7.75
CA THR A 168 -9.68 -1.76 -8.22
C THR A 168 -8.53 -1.14 -7.42
N GLN A 169 -8.52 -1.32 -6.10
CA GLN A 169 -7.44 -0.87 -5.22
C GLN A 169 -6.12 -1.55 -5.55
N ARG A 170 -6.11 -2.88 -5.75
CA ARG A 170 -4.90 -3.62 -6.16
C ARG A 170 -4.39 -3.17 -7.52
N ALA A 171 -5.28 -2.93 -8.48
CA ALA A 171 -4.91 -2.40 -9.79
C ALA A 171 -4.28 -1.00 -9.67
N GLN A 172 -4.85 -0.12 -8.84
CA GLN A 172 -4.26 1.20 -8.60
C GLN A 172 -2.91 1.10 -7.88
N ALA A 173 -2.81 0.28 -6.83
CA ALA A 173 -1.56 0.08 -6.12
C ALA A 173 -0.44 -0.46 -7.02
N GLY A 174 -0.77 -1.43 -7.88
CA GLY A 174 0.19 -1.96 -8.85
C GLY A 174 0.74 -0.88 -9.77
N LYS A 175 -0.10 0.09 -10.19
CA LYS A 175 0.35 1.24 -10.99
C LYS A 175 1.30 2.14 -10.19
N GLU A 176 0.92 2.51 -8.96
CA GLU A 176 1.76 3.36 -8.11
C GLU A 176 3.12 2.70 -7.82
N LEU A 177 3.12 1.41 -7.46
CA LEU A 177 4.34 0.64 -7.21
C LEU A 177 5.21 0.54 -8.46
N THR A 178 4.63 0.30 -9.62
CA THR A 178 5.39 0.23 -10.88
C THR A 178 6.04 1.57 -11.20
N ALA A 179 5.29 2.67 -11.10
CA ALA A 179 5.79 4.01 -11.36
C ALA A 179 6.87 4.43 -10.36
N ALA A 180 6.67 4.12 -9.07
CA ALA A 180 7.64 4.38 -8.01
C ALA A 180 8.94 3.61 -8.23
N LEU A 181 8.86 2.28 -8.39
CA LEU A 181 10.03 1.42 -8.57
C LEU A 181 10.82 1.77 -9.84
N THR A 182 10.13 2.10 -10.93
CA THR A 182 10.77 2.53 -12.18
C THR A 182 11.50 3.85 -11.96
N GLY A 183 10.85 4.85 -11.38
CA GLY A 183 11.47 6.15 -11.10
C GLY A 183 12.67 6.04 -10.14
N LEU A 184 12.58 5.19 -9.10
CA LEU A 184 13.69 4.94 -8.18
C LEU A 184 14.88 4.29 -8.88
N ARG A 185 14.64 3.32 -9.77
CA ARG A 185 15.71 2.71 -10.56
C ARG A 185 16.39 3.75 -11.44
N ASP A 186 15.60 4.50 -12.20
CA ASP A 186 16.12 5.47 -13.18
C ASP A 186 16.90 6.60 -12.47
N TRP A 187 16.40 7.06 -11.32
CA TRP A 187 17.11 8.02 -10.47
C TRP A 187 18.44 7.46 -9.93
N LEU A 188 18.45 6.21 -9.45
CA LEU A 188 19.65 5.59 -8.90
C LEU A 188 20.70 5.34 -9.99
N ASP A 189 20.27 4.86 -11.17
CA ASP A 189 21.14 4.69 -12.33
C ASP A 189 21.76 6.02 -12.78
N TYR A 190 20.96 7.10 -12.82
CA TYR A 190 21.46 8.43 -13.11
C TYR A 190 22.46 8.92 -12.05
N THR A 191 22.11 8.77 -10.77
CA THR A 191 22.93 9.25 -9.65
C THR A 191 24.29 8.58 -9.64
N VAL A 192 24.33 7.25 -9.78
CA VAL A 192 25.56 6.46 -9.81
C VAL A 192 26.42 6.82 -11.02
N ALA A 193 25.82 7.03 -12.20
CA ALA A 193 26.56 7.27 -13.44
C ALA A 193 27.06 8.72 -13.59
N TYR A 194 26.30 9.71 -13.12
CA TYR A 194 26.50 11.11 -13.54
C TYR A 194 26.72 12.10 -12.39
N THR A 195 26.76 11.66 -11.14
CA THR A 195 27.00 12.57 -10.00
C THR A 195 28.28 12.24 -9.24
N PRO A 196 29.02 13.24 -8.73
CA PRO A 196 30.22 13.01 -7.92
C PRO A 196 29.96 12.15 -6.67
N GLN A 197 28.77 12.31 -6.07
CA GLN A 197 28.33 11.53 -4.92
C GLN A 197 27.87 10.11 -5.28
N GLY A 198 27.63 9.81 -6.57
CA GLY A 198 27.15 8.52 -7.05
C GLY A 198 28.03 7.34 -6.65
N LYS A 199 29.34 7.57 -6.44
CA LYS A 199 30.28 6.56 -5.94
C LYS A 199 29.96 6.03 -4.55
N PHE A 200 29.14 6.75 -3.77
CA PHE A 200 28.71 6.36 -2.43
C PHE A 200 27.32 5.68 -2.42
N TRP A 201 26.69 5.53 -3.59
CA TRP A 201 25.34 4.99 -3.72
C TRP A 201 25.35 3.59 -4.31
N ASP A 202 24.73 2.66 -3.60
CA ASP A 202 24.45 1.27 -4.00
C ASP A 202 25.64 0.56 -4.67
N PRO A 203 26.85 0.55 -4.06
CA PRO A 203 28.04 -0.03 -4.67
C PRO A 203 27.94 -1.54 -4.87
N SER A 204 27.14 -2.24 -4.05
CA SER A 204 26.87 -3.69 -4.18
C SER A 204 25.75 -4.02 -5.20
N GLU A 205 25.10 -2.99 -5.74
CA GLU A 205 23.92 -3.08 -6.60
C GLU A 205 22.72 -3.77 -5.94
N GLN A 206 22.72 -3.91 -4.62
CA GLN A 206 21.69 -4.64 -3.90
C GLN A 206 20.33 -3.95 -4.05
N ILE A 207 20.30 -2.62 -3.99
CA ILE A 207 19.06 -1.84 -4.15
C ILE A 207 18.54 -1.99 -5.58
N ARG A 208 19.40 -1.83 -6.59
CA ARG A 208 19.01 -2.00 -8.00
C ARG A 208 18.49 -3.41 -8.30
N LYS A 209 19.13 -4.45 -7.74
CA LYS A 209 18.67 -5.85 -7.87
C LYS A 209 17.30 -6.05 -7.21
N GLN A 210 17.11 -5.49 -6.03
CA GLN A 210 15.86 -5.60 -5.28
C GLN A 210 14.71 -4.87 -6.02
N ILE A 211 14.96 -3.67 -6.56
CA ILE A 211 13.99 -2.93 -7.39
C ILE A 211 13.62 -3.74 -8.64
N ALA A 212 14.62 -4.30 -9.34
CA ALA A 212 14.39 -5.10 -10.53
C ALA A 212 13.56 -6.36 -10.22
N PHE A 213 13.76 -6.99 -9.06
CA PHE A 213 12.96 -8.12 -8.61
C PHE A 213 11.51 -7.71 -8.30
N SER A 214 11.31 -6.62 -7.57
CA SER A 214 9.97 -6.08 -7.28
C SER A 214 9.18 -5.71 -8.55
N LEU A 215 9.86 -5.14 -9.56
CA LEU A 215 9.26 -4.87 -10.87
C LEU A 215 8.83 -6.15 -11.61
N LYS A 216 9.57 -7.25 -11.47
CA LYS A 216 9.15 -8.55 -12.02
C LYS A 216 7.92 -9.09 -11.31
N LEU A 217 7.87 -8.96 -9.98
CA LEU A 217 6.73 -9.40 -9.17
C LEU A 217 5.44 -8.65 -9.54
N VAL A 218 5.49 -7.31 -9.66
CA VAL A 218 4.29 -6.53 -10.00
C VAL A 218 3.77 -6.80 -11.42
N ALA A 219 4.66 -7.20 -12.33
CA ALA A 219 4.30 -7.58 -13.71
C ALA A 219 3.77 -9.02 -13.82
N ALA A 220 3.99 -9.87 -12.83
CA ALA A 220 3.57 -11.27 -12.85
C ALA A 220 2.05 -11.45 -12.87
N ARG A 221 1.59 -12.55 -13.48
CA ARG A 221 0.17 -12.93 -13.57
C ARG A 221 0.00 -14.42 -13.20
N PRO A 222 -0.70 -14.77 -12.09
CA PRO A 222 -1.22 -13.86 -11.08
C PRO A 222 -0.10 -13.15 -10.30
N THR A 223 -0.39 -11.95 -9.81
CA THR A 223 0.54 -11.17 -9.00
C THR A 223 0.55 -11.72 -7.57
N ASP A 224 1.73 -12.11 -7.07
CA ASP A 224 1.91 -12.43 -5.66
C ASP A 224 2.05 -11.13 -4.84
N TRP A 225 0.92 -10.68 -4.31
CA TRP A 225 0.85 -9.40 -3.58
C TRP A 225 1.59 -9.43 -2.24
N GLU A 226 1.64 -10.57 -1.54
CA GLU A 226 2.31 -10.68 -0.25
C GLU A 226 3.81 -10.54 -0.43
N THR A 227 4.38 -11.32 -1.35
CA THR A 227 5.80 -11.23 -1.70
C THR A 227 6.13 -9.84 -2.26
N LEU A 228 5.28 -9.27 -3.12
CA LEU A 228 5.49 -7.93 -3.65
C LEU A 228 5.53 -6.86 -2.56
N ILE A 229 4.59 -6.88 -1.60
CA ILE A 229 4.53 -5.91 -0.50
C ILE A 229 5.83 -5.97 0.32
N SER A 230 6.23 -7.16 0.75
CA SER A 230 7.45 -7.34 1.54
C SER A 230 8.71 -6.86 0.80
N ASN A 231 8.81 -7.17 -0.51
CA ASN A 231 9.96 -6.75 -1.32
C ASN A 231 9.97 -5.24 -1.56
N ALA A 232 8.81 -4.60 -1.76
CA ALA A 232 8.69 -3.15 -1.93
C ALA A 232 8.96 -2.39 -0.61
N GLU A 233 8.54 -2.91 0.53
CA GLU A 233 8.90 -2.38 1.86
C GLU A 233 10.42 -2.45 2.09
N SER A 234 11.04 -3.58 1.72
CA SER A 234 12.50 -3.75 1.78
C SER A 234 13.24 -2.73 0.91
N VAL A 235 12.79 -2.47 -0.32
CA VAL A 235 13.35 -1.40 -1.17
C VAL A 235 13.32 -0.06 -0.45
N GLY A 236 12.19 0.29 0.15
CA GLY A 236 12.03 1.53 0.91
C GLY A 236 13.00 1.63 2.08
N SER A 237 13.19 0.56 2.85
CA SER A 237 14.15 0.51 3.96
C SER A 237 15.59 0.65 3.48
N MET A 238 15.97 -0.09 2.44
CA MET A 238 17.34 -0.08 1.93
C MET A 238 17.75 1.30 1.40
N LEU A 239 16.83 2.00 0.73
CA LEU A 239 17.10 3.35 0.20
C LEU A 239 17.31 4.39 1.31
N GLU A 240 16.54 4.31 2.40
CA GLU A 240 16.72 5.21 3.55
C GLU A 240 18.05 4.96 4.25
N GLU A 241 18.39 3.69 4.49
CA GLU A 241 19.68 3.34 5.07
C GLU A 241 20.86 3.73 4.17
N GLU A 242 20.71 3.58 2.85
CA GLU A 242 21.72 3.96 1.89
C GLU A 242 21.92 5.47 1.83
N ASN A 243 20.84 6.25 1.93
CA ASN A 243 20.93 7.70 2.06
C ASN A 243 21.78 8.09 3.28
N ASP A 244 21.48 7.48 4.43
CA ASP A 244 22.24 7.71 5.66
C ASP A 244 23.71 7.27 5.52
N ARG A 245 24.00 6.15 4.84
CA ARG A 245 25.37 5.68 4.55
C ARG A 245 26.11 6.63 3.60
N ALA A 246 25.53 6.95 2.46
CA ALA A 246 26.12 7.80 1.44
C ALA A 246 26.51 9.17 1.99
N ARG A 247 25.65 9.78 2.82
CA ARG A 247 25.94 11.06 3.48
C ARG A 247 27.12 11.00 4.44
N ARG A 248 27.25 9.90 5.20
CA ARG A 248 28.40 9.70 6.11
C ARG A 248 29.68 9.55 5.31
N ASP A 249 29.67 8.74 4.26
CA ASP A 249 30.85 8.46 3.45
C ASP A 249 31.30 9.71 2.68
N GLU A 250 30.36 10.50 2.14
CA GLU A 250 30.64 11.79 1.52
C GLU A 250 31.30 12.76 2.51
N SER A 251 30.77 12.84 3.74
CA SER A 251 31.31 13.73 4.78
C SER A 251 32.71 13.32 5.21
N ALA A 252 32.94 12.02 5.41
CA ALA A 252 34.25 11.47 5.75
C ALA A 252 35.29 11.65 4.63
N GLU A 253 34.87 11.60 3.37
CA GLU A 253 35.75 11.87 2.22
C GLU A 253 36.12 13.35 2.14
N ARG A 254 35.15 14.25 2.33
CA ARG A 254 35.42 15.70 2.39
C ARG A 254 36.41 16.04 3.50
N GLU A 255 36.24 15.47 4.69
CA GLU A 255 37.18 15.67 5.79
C GLU A 255 38.59 15.16 5.45
N ARG A 256 38.71 14.01 4.77
CA ARG A 256 39.99 13.50 4.30
C ARG A 256 40.67 14.42 3.30
N GLN A 257 39.90 15.04 2.41
CA GLN A 257 40.41 16.00 1.43
C GLN A 257 40.89 17.30 2.09
N LEU A 258 40.19 17.78 3.12
CA LEU A 258 40.60 18.97 3.88
C LEU A 258 41.86 18.77 4.73
N ARG A 259 42.21 17.52 5.06
CA ARG A 259 43.40 17.16 5.84
C ARG A 259 44.65 16.90 4.99
N ARG A 260 44.53 16.93 3.67
CA ARG A 260 45.63 16.75 2.71
C ARG A 260 46.10 18.09 2.19
#